data_AF-A0A1F4E191-F1
#
_entry.id   AF-A0A1F4E191-F1
#
_cell.length_a   1.000
_cell.length_b   1.000
_cell.length_c   1.000
_cell.angle_alpha   90.00
_cell.angle_beta   90.00
_cell.angle_gamma   90.00
#
_symmetry.space_group_name_H-M   'P 1'
#
loop_
_entity.id
_entity.type
_entity.pdbx_description
1 polymer ?
#
loop_
_entity_poly.entity_id
_entity_poly.type
_entity_poly.pdbx_seq_one_letter_code
_entity_poly.pdbx_strand_id
1 'polypeptide(L)'
;MAGGREATVTAHLALDHAGVAVKDLDRGRQMYERLGFQLTARSMHRGSRTPGGPVEPWGSGNHCAMFREGYLEVIGLTDPAMYSNVKALVARYEGAHMIAMGCDSADAAHAELKRRGVPVEAPRQLERDAAYGPAGNETRRAAFRNMYFERDAYPEARLLYCEHLTRDVIWQPHLLDHPNGVIALRDVFVCAPDARTTAGKFASLFETAAEPAGEGEWRLALARGAVWVMTPAAWAHRAPGAPTPPLPSPAGIGFRVASVAETRSLLANRGVEVHNGPDRGIWVGPADGCGAALYFFQ
;
A
#
# COMPACT_ATOMS: atom_id res chain seq x y z
N MET A 1 -30.33 20.92 26.87
CA MET A 1 -30.10 21.04 25.41
C MET A 1 -28.70 20.55 25.13
N ALA A 2 -28.57 19.25 24.84
CA ALA A 2 -27.29 18.61 24.57
C ALA A 2 -26.81 19.02 23.18
N GLY A 3 -25.66 19.70 23.11
CA GLY A 3 -24.97 19.99 21.87
C GLY A 3 -24.39 18.70 21.31
N GLY A 4 -24.99 18.20 20.23
CA GLY A 4 -24.42 17.11 19.45
C GLY A 4 -23.08 17.54 18.87
N ARG A 5 -22.02 16.80 19.20
CA ARG A 5 -20.77 16.86 18.43
C ARG A 5 -21.09 16.37 17.03
N GLU A 6 -20.89 17.22 16.02
CA GLU A 6 -20.72 16.76 14.64
C GLU A 6 -19.60 15.71 14.64
N ALA A 7 -19.93 14.48 14.25
CA ALA A 7 -18.93 13.46 14.02
C ALA A 7 -18.10 13.90 12.80
N THR A 8 -16.85 14.30 13.04
CA THR A 8 -15.88 14.45 11.95
C THR A 8 -15.76 13.11 11.21
N VAL A 9 -15.79 13.16 9.89
CA VAL A 9 -15.70 12.01 8.96
C VAL A 9 -14.41 11.17 9.15
N THR A 10 -13.49 11.63 10.00
CA THR A 10 -12.11 11.16 10.15
C THR A 10 -11.87 10.12 11.23
N ALA A 11 -12.87 9.79 12.07
CA ALA A 11 -12.74 8.73 13.07
C ALA A 11 -12.52 7.32 12.46
N HIS A 12 -12.54 7.18 11.13
CA HIS A 12 -12.54 5.89 10.42
C HIS A 12 -11.46 5.75 9.34
N LEU A 13 -10.54 6.72 9.18
CA LEU A 13 -9.53 6.62 8.12
C LEU A 13 -8.61 5.42 8.39
N ALA A 14 -8.55 4.50 7.44
CA ALA A 14 -7.81 3.26 7.57
C ALA A 14 -6.83 3.09 6.41
N LEU A 15 -5.68 2.49 6.69
CA LEU A 15 -4.77 2.06 5.65
C LEU A 15 -5.43 0.90 4.88
N ASP A 16 -5.83 1.16 3.63
CA ASP A 16 -6.49 0.17 2.77
C ASP A 16 -5.46 -0.73 2.11
N HIS A 17 -4.46 -0.14 1.47
CA HIS A 17 -3.34 -0.90 0.93
C HIS A 17 -2.06 -0.08 0.85
N ALA A 18 -0.97 -0.83 0.81
CA ALA A 18 0.33 -0.36 0.38
C ALA A 18 0.69 -1.10 -0.91
N GLY A 19 1.42 -0.43 -1.81
CA GLY A 19 1.76 -1.04 -3.09
C GLY A 19 3.21 -0.87 -3.49
N VAL A 20 3.76 -1.96 -4.04
CA VAL A 20 5.13 -2.08 -4.54
C VAL A 20 5.12 -2.19 -6.05
N ALA A 21 5.89 -1.32 -6.72
CA ALA A 21 6.00 -1.31 -8.17
C ALA A 21 7.26 -2.03 -8.65
N VAL A 22 7.09 -2.94 -9.61
CA VAL A 22 8.17 -3.74 -10.19
C VAL A 22 8.20 -3.64 -11.72
N LYS A 23 9.40 -3.72 -12.31
CA LYS A 23 9.59 -3.68 -13.77
C LYS A 23 9.12 -4.94 -14.47
N ASP A 24 9.02 -6.05 -13.73
CA ASP A 24 8.56 -7.35 -14.20
C ASP A 24 7.59 -7.91 -13.16
N LEU A 25 6.31 -7.95 -13.51
CA LEU A 25 5.25 -8.43 -12.62
C LEU A 25 5.42 -9.92 -12.26
N ASP A 26 5.97 -10.73 -13.17
CA ASP A 26 6.09 -12.17 -13.00
C ASP A 26 7.22 -12.47 -12.01
N ARG A 27 8.33 -11.73 -12.12
CA ARG A 27 9.39 -11.71 -11.10
C ARG A 27 8.85 -11.25 -9.74
N GLY A 28 8.05 -10.17 -9.73
CA GLY A 28 7.43 -9.66 -8.50
C GLY A 28 6.57 -10.72 -7.81
N ARG A 29 5.71 -11.41 -8.57
CA ARG A 29 4.89 -12.52 -8.10
C ARG A 29 5.75 -13.60 -7.44
N GLN A 30 6.78 -14.09 -8.13
CA GLN A 30 7.66 -15.15 -7.62
C GLN A 30 8.36 -14.74 -6.30
N MET A 31 8.80 -13.49 -6.19
CA MET A 31 9.44 -12.98 -4.97
C MET A 31 8.47 -12.96 -3.79
N TYR A 32 7.26 -12.45 -3.98
CA TYR A 32 6.27 -12.41 -2.89
C TYR A 32 5.70 -13.79 -2.53
N GLU A 33 5.53 -14.70 -3.50
CA GLU A 33 5.17 -16.10 -3.22
C GLU A 33 6.29 -16.79 -2.42
N ARG A 34 7.57 -16.53 -2.73
CA ARG A 34 8.72 -17.02 -1.96
C ARG A 34 8.69 -16.49 -0.52
N LEU A 35 8.28 -15.25 -0.31
CA LEU A 35 8.08 -14.68 1.04
C LEU A 35 6.83 -15.21 1.77
N GLY A 36 6.07 -16.11 1.15
CA GLY A 36 4.94 -16.80 1.76
C GLY A 36 3.62 -16.04 1.71
N PHE A 37 3.50 -15.06 0.81
CA PHE A 37 2.21 -14.45 0.53
C PHE A 37 1.40 -15.30 -0.44
N GLN A 38 0.19 -15.71 -0.04
CA GLN A 38 -0.86 -16.14 -0.97
C GLN A 38 -1.31 -14.94 -1.81
N LEU A 39 -1.10 -15.00 -3.13
CA LEU A 39 -1.45 -13.94 -4.06
C LEU A 39 -2.73 -14.26 -4.85
N THR A 40 -3.48 -13.23 -5.22
CA THR A 40 -4.60 -13.34 -6.17
C THR A 40 -4.11 -13.76 -7.56
N ALA A 41 -5.03 -14.24 -8.40
CA ALA A 41 -4.80 -14.33 -9.83
C ALA A 41 -4.35 -12.96 -10.41
N ARG A 42 -3.62 -13.00 -11.53
CA ARG A 42 -3.16 -11.79 -12.21
C ARG A 42 -4.36 -10.99 -12.67
N SER A 43 -4.40 -9.71 -12.31
CA SER A 43 -5.38 -8.77 -12.84
C SER A 43 -4.70 -7.80 -13.80
N MET A 44 -5.22 -7.72 -15.02
CA MET A 44 -4.67 -6.86 -16.07
C MET A 44 -5.31 -5.48 -16.02
N HIS A 45 -4.50 -4.42 -16.09
CA HIS A 45 -5.03 -3.06 -16.13
C HIS A 45 -5.61 -2.73 -17.51
N ARG A 46 -6.73 -2.02 -17.46
CA ARG A 46 -7.41 -1.45 -18.62
C ARG A 46 -7.85 -0.04 -18.26
N GLY A 47 -7.86 0.86 -19.24
CA GLY A 47 -8.36 2.21 -19.04
C GLY A 47 -8.14 3.10 -20.24
N SER A 48 -8.74 4.28 -20.21
CA SER A 48 -8.57 5.31 -21.24
C SER A 48 -7.28 6.10 -20.99
N ARG A 49 -6.52 6.40 -22.05
CA ARG A 49 -5.32 7.27 -21.95
C ARG A 49 -5.65 8.73 -21.68
N THR A 50 -6.80 9.18 -22.18
CA THR A 50 -7.31 10.53 -22.01
C THR A 50 -8.74 10.48 -21.46
N PRO A 51 -9.18 11.50 -20.70
CA PRO A 51 -10.57 11.59 -20.25
C PRO A 51 -11.56 11.44 -21.41
N GLY A 52 -12.55 10.54 -21.26
CA GLY A 52 -13.56 10.25 -22.28
C GLY A 52 -13.08 9.41 -23.48
N GLY A 53 -11.80 9.00 -23.53
CA GLY A 53 -11.27 8.15 -24.60
C GLY A 53 -11.68 6.67 -24.49
N PRO A 54 -11.35 5.84 -25.49
CA PRO A 54 -11.65 4.41 -25.47
C PRO A 54 -10.88 3.68 -24.36
N VAL A 55 -11.51 2.67 -23.76
CA VAL A 55 -10.87 1.78 -22.78
C VAL A 55 -10.03 0.74 -23.52
N GLU A 56 -8.72 0.72 -23.23
CA GLU A 56 -7.78 -0.22 -23.86
C GLU A 56 -6.96 -0.99 -22.82
N PRO A 57 -6.39 -2.16 -23.17
CA PRO A 57 -5.42 -2.86 -22.33
C PRO A 57 -4.15 -2.02 -22.11
N TRP A 58 -3.62 -2.06 -20.90
CA TRP A 58 -2.33 -1.45 -20.57
C TRP A 58 -1.26 -2.52 -20.40
N GLY A 59 0.00 -2.11 -20.54
CA GLY A 59 1.20 -2.93 -20.32
C GLY A 59 1.52 -3.18 -18.86
N SER A 60 0.52 -3.17 -17.98
CA SER A 60 0.69 -3.47 -16.55
C SER A 60 -0.46 -4.29 -15.99
N GLY A 61 -0.20 -4.92 -14.86
CA GLY A 61 -1.18 -5.62 -14.05
C GLY A 61 -0.76 -5.62 -12.59
N ASN A 62 -1.52 -6.32 -11.76
CA ASN A 62 -1.17 -6.55 -10.37
C ASN A 62 -1.48 -7.98 -9.90
N HIS A 63 -0.85 -8.32 -8.79
CA HIS A 63 -1.22 -9.39 -7.88
C HIS A 63 -1.44 -8.76 -6.50
N CYS A 64 -2.46 -9.18 -5.76
CA CYS A 64 -2.68 -8.68 -4.41
C CYS A 64 -2.51 -9.81 -3.38
N ALA A 65 -1.98 -9.49 -2.20
CA ALA A 65 -2.08 -10.33 -1.02
C ALA A 65 -3.15 -9.75 -0.09
N MET A 66 -4.32 -10.38 -0.04
CA MET A 66 -5.50 -9.85 0.66
C MET A 66 -5.45 -10.23 2.14
N PHE A 67 -5.49 -9.27 3.06
CA PHE A 67 -5.48 -9.55 4.49
C PHE A 67 -6.86 -9.34 5.10
N ARG A 68 -7.06 -9.79 6.34
CA ARG A 68 -8.31 -9.49 7.08
C ARG A 68 -8.50 -7.98 7.24
N GLU A 69 -7.40 -7.25 7.39
CA GLU A 69 -7.34 -5.79 7.44
C GLU A 69 -6.31 -5.26 6.44
N GLY A 70 -6.81 -4.67 5.36
CA GLY A 70 -6.00 -4.13 4.26
C GLY A 70 -5.43 -5.18 3.30
N TYR A 71 -4.57 -4.77 2.38
CA TYR A 71 -3.87 -5.68 1.46
C TYR A 71 -2.53 -5.10 0.98
N LEU A 72 -1.68 -5.97 0.46
CA LEU A 72 -0.50 -5.58 -0.31
C LEU A 72 -0.80 -5.69 -1.80
N GLU A 73 -0.48 -4.65 -2.57
CA GLU A 73 -0.50 -4.69 -4.03
C GLU A 73 0.91 -4.83 -4.60
N VAL A 74 1.17 -5.88 -5.37
CA VAL A 74 2.35 -6.02 -6.22
C VAL A 74 1.93 -5.62 -7.63
N ILE A 75 2.27 -4.39 -8.02
CA ILE A 75 1.95 -3.84 -9.34
C ILE A 75 3.19 -3.86 -10.23
N GLY A 76 3.03 -4.16 -11.52
CA GLY A 76 4.20 -4.21 -12.39
C GLY A 76 3.88 -4.17 -13.86
N LEU A 77 4.92 -4.00 -14.67
CA LEU A 77 4.80 -4.10 -16.12
C LEU A 77 4.66 -5.56 -16.54
N THR A 78 3.73 -5.80 -17.47
CA THR A 78 3.51 -7.07 -18.15
C THR A 78 3.98 -6.99 -19.61
N ASP A 79 3.93 -5.79 -20.19
CA ASP A 79 4.50 -5.47 -21.49
C ASP A 79 5.06 -4.03 -21.45
N PRO A 80 6.39 -3.84 -21.44
CA PRO A 80 7.00 -2.52 -21.40
C PRO A 80 6.84 -1.73 -22.72
N ALA A 81 6.43 -2.35 -23.83
CA ALA A 81 6.14 -1.65 -25.08
C ALA A 81 4.76 -0.95 -25.05
N MET A 82 3.79 -1.53 -24.34
CA MET A 82 2.44 -0.98 -24.21
C MET A 82 2.36 0.23 -23.28
N TYR A 83 1.32 1.06 -23.42
CA TYR A 83 1.08 2.17 -22.49
C TYR A 83 0.82 1.66 -21.07
N SER A 84 1.39 2.32 -20.06
CA SER A 84 1.08 2.06 -18.66
C SER A 84 1.49 3.24 -17.78
N ASN A 85 0.63 3.60 -16.83
CA ASN A 85 0.93 4.60 -15.80
C ASN A 85 1.89 4.08 -14.70
N VAL A 86 2.25 2.80 -14.74
CA VAL A 86 3.23 2.16 -13.83
C VAL A 86 4.65 2.45 -14.29
N LYS A 87 4.87 2.73 -15.59
CA LYS A 87 6.19 3.09 -16.14
C LYS A 87 6.86 4.23 -15.36
N ALA A 88 6.09 5.26 -15.01
CA ALA A 88 6.60 6.40 -14.23
C ALA A 88 6.97 6.06 -12.78
N LEU A 89 6.41 4.98 -12.20
CA LEU A 89 6.80 4.49 -10.87
C LEU A 89 8.15 3.78 -10.96
N VAL A 90 8.24 2.78 -11.84
CA VAL A 90 9.43 1.93 -11.97
C VAL A 90 10.62 2.64 -12.60
N ALA A 91 10.39 3.72 -13.35
CA ALA A 91 11.44 4.63 -13.82
C ALA A 91 12.07 5.42 -12.67
N ARG A 92 11.31 5.72 -11.61
CA ARG A 92 11.83 6.37 -10.39
C ARG A 92 12.64 5.36 -9.57
N TYR A 93 12.06 4.20 -9.28
CA TYR A 93 12.71 3.03 -8.65
C TYR A 93 11.74 1.83 -8.62
N GLU A 94 12.25 0.61 -8.46
CA GLU A 94 11.42 -0.54 -8.02
C GLU A 94 11.36 -0.54 -6.50
N GLY A 95 10.17 -0.72 -5.91
CA GLY A 95 9.98 -0.64 -4.46
C GLY A 95 8.59 -0.14 -4.07
N ALA A 96 8.42 0.23 -2.80
CA ALA A 96 7.14 0.74 -2.30
C ALA A 96 6.86 2.16 -2.85
N HIS A 97 5.66 2.37 -3.39
CA HIS A 97 5.26 3.64 -4.01
C HIS A 97 3.91 4.15 -3.55
N MET A 98 3.00 3.26 -3.11
CA MET A 98 1.59 3.60 -2.93
C MET A 98 1.18 3.51 -1.47
N ILE A 99 0.38 4.49 -1.05
CA ILE A 99 -0.31 4.52 0.24
C ILE A 99 -1.76 4.87 -0.07
N ALA A 100 -2.65 3.91 0.16
CA ALA A 100 -4.07 4.09 -0.09
C ALA A 100 -4.84 4.11 1.22
N MET A 101 -5.73 5.09 1.33
CA MET A 101 -6.64 5.22 2.46
C MET A 101 -8.03 4.72 2.08
N GLY A 102 -8.64 3.91 2.93
CA GLY A 102 -10.00 3.43 2.73
C GLY A 102 -11.01 4.51 3.12
N CYS A 103 -12.07 4.65 2.33
CA CYS A 103 -13.23 5.45 2.70
C CYS A 103 -14.53 4.72 2.39
N ASP A 104 -15.58 5.06 3.14
CA ASP A 104 -16.92 4.47 2.95
C ASP A 104 -17.70 5.14 1.82
N SER A 105 -17.38 6.40 1.52
CA SER A 105 -17.96 7.16 0.41
C SER A 105 -16.91 8.08 -0.20
N ALA A 106 -16.56 7.85 -1.47
CA ALA A 106 -15.64 8.71 -2.19
C ALA A 106 -16.21 10.12 -2.39
N ASP A 107 -17.53 10.26 -2.57
CA ASP A 107 -18.15 11.59 -2.73
C ASP A 107 -18.08 12.42 -1.44
N ALA A 108 -18.37 11.81 -0.28
CA ALA A 108 -18.27 12.49 1.01
C ALA A 108 -16.82 12.90 1.32
N ALA A 109 -15.86 11.98 1.11
CA ALA A 109 -14.44 12.26 1.30
C ALA A 109 -13.92 13.32 0.32
N HIS A 110 -14.33 13.29 -0.95
CA HIS A 110 -13.99 14.32 -1.93
C HIS A 110 -14.52 15.70 -1.54
N ALA A 111 -15.79 15.79 -1.12
CA ALA A 111 -16.41 17.04 -0.69
C ALA A 111 -15.67 17.65 0.51
N GLU A 112 -15.29 16.82 1.48
CA GLU A 112 -14.53 17.25 2.66
C GLU A 112 -13.12 17.72 2.31
N LEU A 113 -12.37 16.95 1.52
CA LEU A 113 -11.03 17.35 1.04
C LEU A 113 -11.09 18.66 0.26
N LYS A 114 -12.10 18.84 -0.59
CA LYS A 114 -12.33 20.08 -1.35
C LYS A 114 -12.65 21.25 -0.43
N ARG A 115 -13.50 21.05 0.58
CA ARG A 115 -13.83 22.08 1.59
C ARG A 115 -12.59 22.56 2.34
N ARG A 116 -11.63 21.67 2.55
CA ARG A 116 -10.34 21.94 3.19
C ARG A 116 -9.28 22.49 2.23
N GLY A 117 -9.60 22.67 0.95
CA GLY A 117 -8.68 23.17 -0.07
C GLY A 117 -7.56 22.18 -0.45
N VAL A 118 -7.74 20.88 -0.17
CA VAL A 118 -6.77 19.86 -0.55
C VAL A 118 -6.92 19.55 -2.05
N PRO A 119 -5.84 19.63 -2.86
CA PRO A 119 -5.89 19.30 -4.28
C PRO A 119 -5.99 17.79 -4.45
N VAL A 120 -7.19 17.32 -4.78
CA VAL A 120 -7.50 15.91 -5.03
C VAL A 120 -8.36 15.81 -6.29
N GLU A 121 -8.10 14.77 -7.08
CA GLU A 121 -8.92 14.51 -8.26
C GLU A 121 -10.33 14.03 -7.87
N ALA A 122 -11.30 14.29 -8.75
CA ALA A 122 -12.66 13.75 -8.59
C ALA A 122 -12.65 12.21 -8.55
N PRO A 123 -13.58 11.56 -7.81
CA PRO A 123 -13.69 10.11 -7.75
C PRO A 123 -13.80 9.49 -9.15
N ARG A 124 -12.85 8.61 -9.48
CA ARG A 124 -12.84 7.83 -10.71
C ARG A 124 -13.42 6.45 -10.45
N GLN A 125 -14.48 6.10 -11.16
CA GLN A 125 -15.03 4.74 -11.13
C GLN A 125 -14.12 3.80 -11.92
N LEU A 126 -13.77 2.69 -11.30
CA LEU A 126 -12.88 1.67 -11.85
C LEU A 126 -13.54 0.31 -11.66
N GLU A 127 -13.46 -0.54 -12.67
CA GLU A 127 -13.94 -1.90 -12.61
C GLU A 127 -13.05 -2.84 -13.41
N ARG A 128 -13.05 -4.11 -12.99
CA ARG A 128 -12.33 -5.19 -13.65
C ARG A 128 -13.01 -6.52 -13.40
N ASP A 129 -12.80 -7.44 -14.32
CA ASP A 129 -13.14 -8.84 -14.11
C ASP A 129 -12.18 -9.45 -13.08
N ALA A 130 -12.74 -10.20 -12.13
CA ALA A 130 -12.00 -10.90 -11.09
C ALA A 130 -12.38 -12.37 -11.06
N ALA A 131 -11.38 -13.25 -11.01
CA ALA A 131 -11.58 -14.67 -10.77
C ALA A 131 -12.22 -14.87 -9.38
N TYR A 132 -13.23 -15.74 -9.31
CA TYR A 132 -14.03 -15.94 -8.12
C TYR A 132 -14.17 -17.42 -7.76
N GLY A 133 -14.25 -17.68 -6.46
CA GLY A 133 -14.33 -19.01 -5.86
C GLY A 133 -12.95 -19.69 -5.73
N PRO A 134 -12.82 -20.72 -4.86
CA PRO A 134 -11.54 -21.40 -4.65
C PRO A 134 -10.95 -22.06 -5.90
N ALA A 135 -11.81 -22.48 -6.83
CA ALA A 135 -11.40 -23.03 -8.11
C ALA A 135 -11.04 -21.95 -9.15
N GLY A 136 -11.38 -20.68 -8.90
CA GLY A 136 -11.12 -19.55 -9.79
C GLY A 136 -11.78 -19.65 -11.17
N ASN A 137 -12.82 -20.48 -11.31
CA ASN A 137 -13.50 -20.74 -12.59
C ASN A 137 -14.71 -19.83 -12.83
N GLU A 138 -15.17 -19.10 -11.80
CA GLU A 138 -16.15 -18.03 -11.95
C GLU A 138 -15.46 -16.69 -12.22
N THR A 139 -16.15 -15.79 -12.90
CA THR A 139 -15.73 -14.39 -13.04
C THR A 139 -16.81 -13.48 -12.48
N ARG A 140 -16.41 -12.53 -11.63
CA ARG A 140 -17.29 -11.51 -11.06
C ARG A 140 -16.69 -10.12 -11.27
N ARG A 141 -17.55 -9.11 -11.33
CA ARG A 141 -17.15 -7.71 -11.46
C ARG A 141 -16.62 -7.20 -10.12
N ALA A 142 -15.34 -6.85 -10.08
CA ALA A 142 -14.74 -6.06 -9.01
C ALA A 142 -14.84 -4.58 -9.36
N ALA A 143 -15.48 -3.77 -8.53
CA ALA A 143 -15.67 -2.33 -8.73
C ALA A 143 -15.24 -1.52 -7.50
N PHE A 144 -14.63 -0.36 -7.76
CA PHE A 144 -14.10 0.56 -6.76
C PHE A 144 -14.10 2.00 -7.30
N ARG A 145 -13.98 2.99 -6.41
CA ARG A 145 -13.81 4.39 -6.77
C ARG A 145 -12.55 4.94 -6.14
N ASN A 146 -11.63 5.42 -6.97
CA ASN A 146 -10.36 5.97 -6.51
C ASN A 146 -10.31 7.49 -6.67
N MET A 147 -9.71 8.15 -5.70
CA MET A 147 -9.32 9.57 -5.79
C MET A 147 -7.80 9.64 -5.65
N TYR A 148 -7.13 10.23 -6.62
CA TYR A 148 -5.68 10.38 -6.60
C TYR A 148 -5.30 11.80 -6.20
N PHE A 149 -4.19 11.93 -5.48
CA PHE A 149 -3.58 13.21 -5.22
C PHE A 149 -2.52 13.54 -6.26
N GLU A 150 -2.35 14.83 -6.55
CA GLU A 150 -1.35 15.30 -7.50
C GLU A 150 0.06 14.96 -7.00
N ARG A 151 0.88 14.37 -7.87
CA ARG A 151 2.24 13.94 -7.52
C ARG A 151 3.15 15.11 -7.14
N ASP A 152 2.98 16.25 -7.78
CA ASP A 152 3.80 17.43 -7.50
C ASP A 152 3.46 18.01 -6.12
N ALA A 153 2.19 17.94 -5.73
CA ALA A 153 1.75 18.29 -4.39
C ALA A 153 2.18 17.25 -3.35
N TYR A 154 2.27 15.96 -3.71
CA TYR A 154 2.63 14.84 -2.82
C TYR A 154 3.71 13.91 -3.43
N PRO A 155 4.97 14.35 -3.52
CA PRO A 155 6.05 13.57 -4.12
C PRO A 155 6.47 12.36 -3.27
N GLU A 156 6.05 12.34 -2.00
CA GLU A 156 6.43 11.33 -1.01
C GLU A 156 5.87 9.94 -1.33
N ALA A 157 4.74 9.86 -2.03
CA ALA A 157 4.11 8.60 -2.45
C ALA A 157 3.03 8.87 -3.51
N ARG A 158 2.64 7.84 -4.27
CA ARG A 158 1.33 7.85 -4.95
C ARG A 158 0.26 7.65 -3.88
N LEU A 159 -0.27 8.77 -3.38
CA LEU A 159 -1.37 8.79 -2.42
C LEU A 159 -2.71 8.62 -3.15
N LEU A 160 -3.63 7.89 -2.53
CA LEU A 160 -5.01 7.78 -3.00
C LEU A 160 -5.99 7.48 -1.87
N TYR A 161 -7.27 7.78 -2.12
CA TYR A 161 -8.39 7.23 -1.37
C TYR A 161 -9.10 6.19 -2.24
N CYS A 162 -9.63 5.14 -1.61
CA CYS A 162 -10.31 4.03 -2.27
C CYS A 162 -11.62 3.70 -1.54
N GLU A 163 -12.73 3.77 -2.28
CA GLU A 163 -14.03 3.21 -1.89
C GLU A 163 -14.22 1.87 -2.61
N HIS A 164 -14.42 0.78 -1.85
CA HIS A 164 -14.68 -0.53 -2.42
C HIS A 164 -16.19 -0.76 -2.59
N LEU A 165 -16.66 -0.95 -3.82
CA LEU A 165 -18.09 -1.15 -4.11
C LEU A 165 -18.52 -2.62 -4.09
N THR A 166 -17.58 -3.52 -4.38
CA THR A 166 -17.80 -4.98 -4.39
C THR A 166 -16.67 -5.68 -3.63
N ARG A 167 -16.49 -5.30 -2.36
CA ARG A 167 -15.36 -5.73 -1.53
C ARG A 167 -15.27 -7.26 -1.43
N ASP A 168 -16.39 -7.94 -1.33
CA ASP A 168 -16.53 -9.40 -1.22
C ASP A 168 -16.01 -10.16 -2.44
N VAL A 169 -16.00 -9.53 -3.63
CA VAL A 169 -15.47 -10.15 -4.85
C VAL A 169 -13.95 -10.33 -4.79
N ILE A 170 -13.24 -9.43 -4.09
CA ILE A 170 -11.77 -9.45 -4.00
C ILE A 170 -11.28 -9.95 -2.63
N TRP A 171 -12.04 -9.77 -1.55
CA TRP A 171 -11.77 -10.34 -0.22
C TRP A 171 -12.41 -11.72 -0.07
N GLN A 172 -11.90 -12.70 -0.81
CA GLN A 172 -12.41 -14.06 -0.76
C GLN A 172 -11.74 -14.86 0.38
N PRO A 173 -12.49 -15.63 1.19
CA PRO A 173 -11.94 -16.29 2.38
C PRO A 173 -10.68 -17.14 2.14
N HIS A 174 -10.62 -17.85 1.01
CA HIS A 174 -9.50 -18.72 0.66
C HIS A 174 -8.21 -17.95 0.27
N LEU A 175 -8.28 -16.62 0.15
CA LEU A 175 -7.13 -15.75 -0.16
C LEU A 175 -6.61 -15.01 1.08
N LEU A 176 -7.24 -15.16 2.24
CA LEU A 176 -6.91 -14.39 3.47
C LEU A 176 -5.89 -15.07 4.37
N ASP A 177 -5.60 -16.34 4.13
CA ASP A 177 -4.62 -17.10 4.87
C ASP A 177 -3.33 -17.21 4.06
N HIS A 178 -2.23 -16.75 4.65
CA HIS A 178 -0.92 -16.71 4.02
C HIS A 178 0.02 -17.70 4.72
N PRO A 179 0.81 -18.47 3.97
CA PRO A 179 1.85 -19.34 4.56
C PRO A 179 2.77 -18.63 5.55
N ASN A 180 3.12 -17.36 5.30
CA ASN A 180 3.94 -16.55 6.21
C ASN A 180 3.21 -16.01 7.45
N GLY A 181 1.94 -16.38 7.65
CA GLY A 181 1.17 -16.02 8.83
C GLY A 181 0.73 -14.55 8.89
N VAL A 182 0.90 -13.75 7.83
CA VAL A 182 0.41 -12.37 7.78
C VAL A 182 -1.12 -12.34 7.89
N ILE A 183 -1.63 -11.45 8.74
CA ILE A 183 -3.08 -11.28 8.99
C ILE A 183 -3.59 -9.87 8.72
N ALA A 184 -2.71 -8.86 8.69
CA ALA A 184 -3.09 -7.47 8.45
C ALA A 184 -1.91 -6.63 7.92
N LEU A 185 -2.24 -5.60 7.14
CA LEU A 185 -1.33 -4.50 6.84
C LEU A 185 -1.25 -3.58 8.07
N ARG A 186 -0.05 -3.41 8.63
CA ARG A 186 0.17 -2.67 9.88
C ARG A 186 0.73 -1.28 9.64
N ASP A 187 1.75 -1.15 8.80
CA ASP A 187 2.51 0.10 8.67
C ASP A 187 2.95 0.38 7.22
N VAL A 188 3.08 1.66 6.87
CA VAL A 188 3.97 2.10 5.78
C VAL A 188 5.03 3.01 6.35
N PHE A 189 6.30 2.76 6.00
CA PHE A 189 7.45 3.54 6.42
C PHE A 189 7.89 4.46 5.28
N VAL A 190 7.73 5.77 5.46
CA VAL A 190 8.15 6.82 4.54
C VAL A 190 9.45 7.43 5.04
N CYS A 191 10.49 7.41 4.21
CA CYS A 191 11.74 8.08 4.48
C CYS A 191 11.75 9.43 3.76
N ALA A 192 12.08 10.51 4.48
CA ALA A 192 12.08 11.86 3.96
C ALA A 192 13.23 12.69 4.57
N PRO A 193 13.89 13.59 3.81
CA PRO A 193 14.97 14.42 4.34
C PRO A 193 14.52 15.32 5.50
N ASP A 194 13.32 15.91 5.37
CA ASP A 194 12.63 16.61 6.45
C ASP A 194 11.36 15.84 6.83
N ALA A 195 11.54 14.92 7.77
CA ALA A 195 10.48 14.06 8.26
C ALA A 195 9.44 14.83 9.11
N ARG A 196 9.81 15.92 9.79
CA ARG A 196 8.85 16.73 10.55
C ARG A 196 7.87 17.43 9.63
N THR A 197 8.38 18.09 8.58
CA THR A 197 7.54 18.79 7.59
C THR A 197 6.66 17.79 6.83
N THR A 198 7.23 16.65 6.42
CA THR A 198 6.47 15.58 5.77
C THR A 198 5.37 15.02 6.67
N ALA A 199 5.67 14.75 7.94
CA ALA A 199 4.68 14.27 8.90
C ALA A 199 3.57 15.30 9.15
N GLY A 200 3.90 16.59 9.24
CA GLY A 200 2.91 17.67 9.38
C GLY A 200 1.97 17.77 8.16
N LYS A 201 2.52 17.58 6.96
CA LYS A 201 1.74 17.54 5.71
C LYS A 201 0.79 16.35 5.68
N PHE A 202 1.26 15.16 6.05
CA PHE A 202 0.40 13.97 6.16
C PHE A 202 -0.62 14.09 7.29
N ALA A 203 -0.26 14.70 8.42
CA ALA A 203 -1.17 14.94 9.54
C ALA A 203 -2.32 15.84 9.14
N SER A 204 -2.02 16.92 8.40
CA SER A 204 -3.05 17.74 7.78
C SER A 204 -3.90 16.89 6.84
N LEU A 205 -3.31 16.21 5.87
CA LEU A 205 -4.03 15.44 4.86
C LEU A 205 -5.00 14.41 5.47
N PHE A 206 -4.48 13.56 6.36
CA PHE A 206 -5.20 12.44 6.98
C PHE A 206 -6.05 12.84 8.19
N GLU A 207 -6.00 14.11 8.60
CA GLU A 207 -6.70 14.62 9.79
C GLU A 207 -6.41 13.81 11.05
N THR A 208 -5.15 13.39 11.20
CA THR A 208 -4.64 12.67 12.36
C THR A 208 -3.38 13.35 12.87
N ALA A 209 -3.10 13.26 14.17
CA ALA A 209 -1.90 13.84 14.73
C ALA A 209 -0.64 13.09 14.24
N ALA A 210 0.42 13.84 13.94
CA ALA A 210 1.76 13.28 13.82
C ALA A 210 2.45 13.34 15.19
N GLU A 211 2.57 12.20 15.84
CA GLU A 211 3.19 12.06 17.15
C GLU A 211 4.69 11.76 17.00
N PRO A 212 5.60 12.47 17.68
CA PRO A 212 7.00 12.08 17.76
C PRO A 212 7.13 10.69 18.37
N ALA A 213 7.85 9.79 17.71
CA ALA A 213 8.01 8.39 18.13
C ALA A 213 9.46 8.01 18.47
N GLY A 214 10.39 8.94 18.30
CA GLY A 214 11.82 8.76 18.47
C GLY A 214 12.59 9.91 17.80
N GLU A 215 13.91 9.89 17.89
CA GLU A 215 14.74 10.87 17.21
C GLU A 215 14.59 10.74 15.68
N GLY A 216 14.03 11.76 15.04
CA GLY A 216 13.79 11.75 13.60
C GLY A 216 12.63 10.85 13.16
N GLU A 217 11.75 10.42 14.07
CA GLU A 217 10.61 9.56 13.78
C GLU A 217 9.28 10.21 14.17
N TRP A 218 8.30 10.14 13.27
CA TRP A 218 6.92 10.56 13.50
C TRP A 218 5.97 9.44 13.11
N ARG A 219 4.93 9.25 13.91
CA ARG A 219 3.89 8.26 13.68
C ARG A 219 2.55 8.95 13.51
N LEU A 220 1.83 8.57 12.47
CA LEU A 220 0.44 8.93 12.22
C LEU A 220 -0.41 7.68 12.43
N ALA A 221 -1.05 7.58 13.59
CA ALA A 221 -1.96 6.48 13.89
C ALA A 221 -3.28 6.65 13.13
N LEU A 222 -3.75 5.57 12.54
CA LEU A 222 -5.00 5.51 11.78
C LEU A 222 -6.00 4.60 12.53
N ALA A 223 -7.26 4.58 12.10
CA ALA A 223 -8.24 3.65 12.64
C ALA A 223 -7.82 2.18 12.44
N ARG A 224 -7.12 1.90 11.33
CA ARG A 224 -6.37 0.67 11.11
C ARG A 224 -5.04 0.98 10.45
N GLY A 225 -3.97 0.46 11.02
CA GLY A 225 -2.59 0.66 10.59
C GLY A 225 -2.00 2.03 10.99
N ALA A 226 -0.82 2.33 10.48
CA ALA A 226 -0.15 3.61 10.68
C ALA A 226 0.73 4.00 9.48
N VAL A 227 0.96 5.29 9.33
CA VAL A 227 2.03 5.81 8.47
C VAL A 227 3.14 6.34 9.37
N TRP A 228 4.36 5.89 9.12
CA TRP A 228 5.55 6.37 9.79
C TRP A 228 6.34 7.25 8.83
N VAL A 229 6.85 8.37 9.35
CA VAL A 229 7.71 9.28 8.60
C VAL A 229 9.02 9.41 9.34
N MET A 230 10.13 9.16 8.65
CA MET A 230 11.45 8.98 9.26
C MET A 230 12.50 9.76 8.50
N THR A 231 13.48 10.33 9.20
CA THR A 231 14.69 10.87 8.55
C THR A 231 15.54 9.73 7.98
N PRO A 232 16.48 10.01 7.07
CA PRO A 232 17.40 8.99 6.57
C PRO A 232 18.21 8.32 7.68
N ALA A 233 18.60 9.08 8.72
CA ALA A 233 19.31 8.55 9.88
C ALA A 233 18.43 7.59 10.69
N ALA A 234 17.19 7.98 11.01
CA ALA A 234 16.24 7.12 11.71
C ALA A 234 15.92 5.84 10.90
N TRP A 235 15.76 5.97 9.58
CA TRP A 235 15.58 4.81 8.70
C TRP A 235 16.80 3.87 8.71
N ALA A 236 18.02 4.40 8.67
CA ALA A 236 19.23 3.59 8.74
C ALA A 236 19.36 2.82 10.06
N HIS A 237 18.83 3.35 11.16
CA HIS A 237 18.72 2.62 12.42
C HIS A 237 17.66 1.51 12.37
N ARG A 238 16.53 1.76 11.70
CA ARG A 238 15.42 0.80 11.60
C ARG A 238 15.66 -0.33 10.61
N ALA A 239 16.35 -0.04 9.52
CA ALA A 239 16.73 -0.98 8.46
C ALA A 239 18.25 -0.93 8.19
N PRO A 240 19.12 -1.39 9.13
CA PRO A 240 20.57 -1.29 8.95
C PRO A 240 21.05 -1.94 7.65
N GLY A 241 21.82 -1.19 6.86
CA GLY A 241 22.37 -1.65 5.59
C GLY A 241 21.38 -1.68 4.41
N ALA A 242 20.09 -1.43 4.63
CA ALA A 242 19.12 -1.35 3.54
C ALA A 242 19.31 -0.04 2.75
N PRO A 243 19.45 -0.10 1.42
CA PRO A 243 19.49 1.11 0.61
C PRO A 243 18.15 1.85 0.67
N THR A 244 18.19 3.18 0.60
CA THR A 244 16.98 4.00 0.47
C THR A 244 16.63 4.23 -1.00
N PRO A 245 15.33 4.24 -1.36
CA PRO A 245 14.92 4.77 -2.66
C PRO A 245 15.15 6.30 -2.75
N PRO A 246 15.04 6.90 -3.95
CA PRO A 246 15.06 8.36 -4.11
C PRO A 246 14.04 9.07 -3.23
N LEU A 247 14.54 9.82 -2.24
CA LEU A 247 13.73 10.46 -1.22
C LEU A 247 13.05 11.75 -1.70
N PRO A 248 11.89 12.12 -1.14
CA PRO A 248 11.11 11.37 -0.14
C PRO A 248 10.32 10.21 -0.76
N SER A 249 10.24 9.07 -0.09
CA SER A 249 9.61 7.85 -0.66
C SER A 249 9.23 6.84 0.43
N PRO A 250 8.25 5.95 0.18
CA PRO A 250 8.06 4.76 1.01
C PRO A 250 9.27 3.85 0.86
N ALA A 251 9.91 3.52 1.98
CA ALA A 251 11.10 2.67 2.04
C ALA A 251 10.77 1.27 2.57
N GLY A 252 9.65 1.10 3.26
CA GLY A 252 9.21 -0.21 3.75
C GLY A 252 7.73 -0.31 4.07
N ILE A 253 7.30 -1.54 4.31
CA ILE A 253 5.92 -1.91 4.64
C ILE A 253 5.95 -2.86 5.84
N GLY A 254 5.05 -2.65 6.80
CA GLY A 254 4.91 -3.48 7.99
C GLY A 254 3.63 -4.31 7.98
N PHE A 255 3.73 -5.56 8.40
CA PHE A 255 2.63 -6.51 8.48
C PHE A 255 2.48 -7.03 9.90
N ARG A 256 1.24 -7.26 10.30
CA ARG A 256 0.93 -8.05 11.51
C ARG A 256 0.89 -9.53 11.12
N VAL A 257 1.55 -10.39 11.88
CA VAL A 257 1.60 -11.84 11.71
C VAL A 257 1.04 -12.56 12.94
N ALA A 258 0.52 -13.76 12.75
CA ALA A 258 0.04 -14.60 13.85
C ALA A 258 1.19 -15.05 14.78
N SER A 259 2.37 -15.33 14.21
CA SER A 259 3.56 -15.77 14.94
C SER A 259 4.84 -15.31 14.23
N VAL A 260 5.62 -14.45 14.88
CA VAL A 260 6.93 -14.01 14.36
C VAL A 260 7.91 -15.20 14.27
N ALA A 261 7.83 -16.14 15.20
CA ALA A 261 8.69 -17.33 15.20
C ALA A 261 8.42 -18.25 14.00
N GLU A 262 7.15 -18.49 13.67
CA GLU A 262 6.76 -19.28 12.50
C GLU A 262 7.12 -18.56 11.19
N THR A 263 6.86 -17.24 11.12
CA THR A 263 7.24 -16.40 9.98
C THR A 263 8.75 -16.49 9.73
N ARG A 264 9.57 -16.31 10.77
CA ARG A 264 11.03 -16.44 10.68
C ARG A 264 11.43 -17.82 10.16
N SER A 265 10.83 -18.87 10.71
CA SER A 265 11.17 -20.25 10.37
C SER A 265 10.86 -20.54 8.90
N LEU A 266 9.70 -20.09 8.39
CA LEU A 266 9.34 -20.19 6.99
C LEU A 266 10.32 -19.45 6.08
N LEU A 267 10.65 -18.20 6.42
CA LEU A 267 11.56 -17.37 5.61
C LEU A 267 12.96 -17.98 5.55
N ALA A 268 13.50 -18.42 6.70
CA ALA A 268 14.80 -19.08 6.77
C ALA A 268 14.84 -20.39 5.95
N ASN A 269 13.78 -21.22 6.05
CA ASN A 269 13.67 -22.45 5.26
C ASN A 269 13.58 -22.20 3.75
N ARG A 270 13.23 -20.98 3.33
CA ARG A 270 13.19 -20.55 1.93
C ARG A 270 14.42 -19.75 1.50
N GLY A 271 15.47 -19.75 2.33
CA GLY A 271 16.74 -19.08 2.05
C GLY A 271 16.63 -17.56 1.99
N VAL A 272 15.67 -16.98 2.72
CA VAL A 272 15.52 -15.52 2.85
C VAL A 272 16.31 -15.06 4.08
N GLU A 273 17.10 -14.01 3.92
CA GLU A 273 17.82 -13.41 5.04
C GLU A 273 16.84 -12.66 5.96
N VAL A 274 16.85 -13.00 7.25
CA VAL A 274 15.92 -12.44 8.23
C VAL A 274 16.68 -11.70 9.32
N HIS A 275 16.38 -10.42 9.45
CA HIS A 275 16.98 -9.55 10.45
C HIS A 275 16.04 -9.37 11.64
N ASN A 276 16.60 -9.09 12.82
CA ASN A 276 15.81 -8.62 13.96
C ASN A 276 15.35 -7.19 13.70
N GLY A 277 14.10 -6.89 14.06
CA GLY A 277 13.51 -5.56 13.97
C GLY A 277 13.06 -5.03 15.34
N PRO A 278 12.49 -3.81 15.36
CA PRO A 278 11.86 -3.27 16.56
C PRO A 278 10.62 -4.10 16.98
N ASP A 279 10.10 -3.84 18.17
CA ASP A 279 8.90 -4.48 18.73
C ASP A 279 8.93 -6.02 18.76
N ARG A 280 10.14 -6.60 18.94
CA ARG A 280 10.37 -8.06 18.84
C ARG A 280 9.94 -8.65 17.48
N GLY A 281 9.80 -7.81 16.46
CA GLY A 281 9.52 -8.20 15.09
C GLY A 281 10.77 -8.62 14.33
N ILE A 282 10.56 -8.92 13.06
CA ILE A 282 11.61 -9.28 12.10
C ILE A 282 11.42 -8.48 10.82
N TRP A 283 12.47 -8.39 10.01
CA TRP A 283 12.34 -7.81 8.68
C TRP A 283 13.23 -8.50 7.67
N VAL A 284 12.85 -8.36 6.40
CA VAL A 284 13.62 -8.83 5.23
C VAL A 284 14.04 -7.64 4.39
N GLY A 285 15.22 -7.75 3.78
CA GLY A 285 15.84 -6.67 3.04
C GLY A 285 15.13 -6.31 1.72
N PRO A 286 15.36 -5.10 1.18
CA PRO A 286 14.82 -4.68 -0.12
C PRO A 286 15.17 -5.62 -1.28
N ALA A 287 16.28 -6.37 -1.20
CA ALA A 287 16.64 -7.35 -2.22
C ALA A 287 15.57 -8.45 -2.39
N ASP A 288 15.00 -8.91 -1.29
CA ASP A 288 13.93 -9.93 -1.27
C ASP A 288 12.53 -9.29 -1.38
N GLY A 289 12.36 -8.07 -0.87
CA GLY A 289 11.10 -7.32 -0.89
C GLY A 289 10.87 -6.44 -2.12
N CYS A 290 11.49 -6.75 -3.26
CA CYS A 290 11.34 -6.03 -4.51
C CYS A 290 11.58 -4.50 -4.40
N GLY A 291 12.58 -4.10 -3.61
CA GLY A 291 12.94 -2.70 -3.37
C GLY A 291 12.29 -2.07 -2.14
N ALA A 292 11.51 -2.81 -1.37
CA ALA A 292 10.97 -2.38 -0.08
C ALA A 292 11.49 -3.26 1.06
N ALA A 293 11.86 -2.68 2.19
CA ALA A 293 12.06 -3.45 3.42
C ALA A 293 10.70 -3.90 3.95
N LEU A 294 10.55 -5.20 4.27
CA LEU A 294 9.27 -5.74 4.75
C LEU A 294 9.42 -6.18 6.19
N TYR A 295 8.61 -5.60 7.06
CA TYR A 295 8.60 -5.86 8.50
C TYR A 295 7.42 -6.76 8.87
N PHE A 296 7.66 -7.67 9.82
CA PHE A 296 6.65 -8.58 10.36
C PHE A 296 6.65 -8.45 11.88
N PHE A 297 5.48 -8.12 12.42
CA PHE A 297 5.25 -7.87 13.84
C PHE A 297 4.14 -8.77 14.36
N GLN A 298 4.21 -9.20 15.61
CA GLN A 298 3.11 -9.91 16.26
C GLN A 298 2.13 -8.91 16.90
#